data_AF-A0A1Q8RXG8-F1
#
_entry.id   AF-A0A1Q8RXG8-F1
#
_cell.length_a   1.000
_cell.length_b   1.000
_cell.length_c   1.000
_cell.angle_alpha   90.00
_cell.angle_beta   90.00
_cell.angle_gamma   90.00
#
_symmetry.space_group_name_H-M   'P 1'
#
loop_
_entity.id
_entity.type
_entity.pdbx_description
1 polymer ?
#
loop_
_entity_poly.entity_id
_entity_poly.type
_entity_poly.pdbx_seq_one_letter_code
_entity_poly.pdbx_strand_id
1 'polypeptide(L)'
;MLATTWEHSLRRNAARAADVFRYNWHLGLTAFGGPPVHFKIFHDRFVKRLKWIDEQMYQELFSICQALSGPASTKMMYCINLIQNGLFGAILAFFIWSLPGAMGMYGLSVGVSNIGSSLPRAVYALLSGLNAATVGIIALAAVELSDKAITDKLTRTLVFLSAAAGMMYNALWYFPVLMAAAGCAAVVHDYRWVHKPARRVVGVIRALLGKKRDRSPMQDEQGVELEVNTRTMTDHGKDAEPVGTSSATTAAFRPLSPEHRTTGTPRNEQGQTPLQPEAEVCRSLADSEPRVVPKEFRLDFSWKSGTAIIAAFFVSFIAVMITRGVVTDLPILYRLFSNLYLAGTIIFGGGPVVIPLLREYVVAEGWVSPRDFLIGLAIAQSFPGPNFNFAVFLGGLTAINAGRSSIGGALLAYLGIFTPGMVLVHGTMGVWGALRSRPWVKAAVRGVNAAAVGLIYTAVYRIWQVGYIDEGFQSGRSLGDDAWWVVVTATAFVGGRYYGIAAPFAILLGAVMGLVRYGVVSGRE
;
A
#
# COMPACT_ATOMS: atom_id res chain seq x y z
N MET A 1 -41.74 25.75 -9.45
CA MET A 1 -41.12 24.56 -8.81
C MET A 1 -39.93 23.99 -9.58
N LEU A 2 -39.95 23.85 -10.92
CA LEU A 2 -38.81 23.24 -11.65
C LEU A 2 -37.53 24.12 -11.72
N ALA A 3 -37.66 25.45 -11.78
CA ALA A 3 -36.49 26.33 -11.81
C ALA A 3 -35.65 26.25 -10.52
N THR A 4 -36.31 26.26 -9.35
CA THR A 4 -35.63 26.23 -8.04
C THR A 4 -34.85 24.93 -7.80
N THR A 5 -35.34 23.78 -8.25
CA THR A 5 -34.59 22.51 -8.15
C THR A 5 -33.34 22.49 -9.03
N TRP A 6 -33.39 23.08 -10.23
CA TRP A 6 -32.19 23.24 -11.07
C TRP A 6 -31.17 24.20 -10.45
N GLU A 7 -31.60 25.36 -9.96
CA GLU A 7 -30.70 26.30 -9.29
C GLU A 7 -30.04 25.70 -8.03
N HIS A 8 -30.81 25.00 -7.19
CA HIS A 8 -30.24 24.32 -6.01
C HIS A 8 -29.25 23.21 -6.40
N SER A 9 -29.49 22.49 -7.50
CA SER A 9 -28.55 21.51 -8.05
C SER A 9 -27.26 22.17 -8.54
N LEU A 10 -27.37 23.23 -9.34
CA LEU A 10 -26.23 24.00 -9.85
C LEU A 10 -25.39 24.62 -8.72
N ARG A 11 -26.02 25.29 -7.74
CA ARG A 11 -25.33 25.87 -6.58
C ARG A 11 -24.63 24.79 -5.74
N ARG A 12 -25.25 23.62 -5.53
CA ARG A 12 -24.65 22.48 -4.81
C ARG A 12 -23.46 21.89 -5.56
N ASN A 13 -23.54 21.75 -6.88
CA ASN A 13 -22.44 21.23 -7.70
C ASN A 13 -21.29 22.24 -7.83
N ALA A 14 -21.59 23.54 -7.90
CA ALA A 14 -20.59 24.61 -7.88
C ALA A 14 -19.83 24.66 -6.53
N ALA A 15 -20.54 24.55 -5.40
CA ALA A 15 -19.90 24.44 -4.09
C ALA A 15 -18.98 23.20 -3.99
N ARG A 16 -19.48 22.02 -4.39
CA ARG A 16 -18.68 20.79 -4.45
C ARG A 16 -17.46 20.92 -5.38
N ALA A 17 -17.58 21.64 -6.49
CA ALA A 17 -16.47 21.90 -7.41
C ALA A 17 -15.42 22.85 -6.80
N ALA A 18 -15.87 23.89 -6.09
CA ALA A 18 -15.00 24.82 -5.37
C ALA A 18 -14.23 24.12 -4.24
N ASP A 19 -14.89 23.22 -3.48
CA ASP A 19 -14.22 22.37 -2.48
C ASP A 19 -13.18 21.45 -3.15
N VAL A 20 -13.58 20.72 -4.20
CA VAL A 20 -12.65 19.84 -4.93
C VAL A 20 -11.45 20.62 -5.43
N PHE A 21 -11.63 21.81 -5.99
CA PHE A 21 -10.51 22.66 -6.38
C PHE A 21 -9.66 23.07 -5.16
N ARG A 22 -10.26 23.70 -4.15
CA ARG A 22 -9.59 24.19 -2.93
C ARG A 22 -8.74 23.11 -2.25
N TYR A 23 -9.25 21.88 -2.14
CA TYR A 23 -8.59 20.80 -1.43
C TYR A 23 -7.68 19.91 -2.30
N ASN A 24 -7.77 19.97 -3.63
CA ASN A 24 -6.98 19.10 -4.52
C ASN A 24 -6.02 19.83 -5.50
N TRP A 25 -6.19 21.13 -5.78
CA TRP A 25 -5.50 21.83 -6.90
C TRP A 25 -3.99 21.62 -6.95
N HIS A 26 -3.31 21.75 -5.81
CA HIS A 26 -1.85 21.65 -5.74
C HIS A 26 -1.36 20.20 -5.82
N LEU A 27 -2.20 19.17 -5.62
CA LEU A 27 -1.73 17.79 -5.51
C LEU A 27 -1.14 17.27 -6.83
N GLY A 28 -1.69 17.69 -7.98
CA GLY A 28 -1.09 17.42 -9.30
C GLY A 28 0.23 18.16 -9.58
N LEU A 29 0.63 19.08 -8.71
CA LEU A 29 1.89 19.84 -8.77
C LEU A 29 2.87 19.49 -7.64
N THR A 30 2.40 18.90 -6.53
CA THR A 30 3.21 18.66 -5.31
C THR A 30 3.38 17.19 -4.93
N ALA A 31 2.71 16.25 -5.60
CA ALA A 31 2.85 14.82 -5.31
C ALA A 31 3.93 14.19 -6.20
N PHE A 32 5.16 14.15 -5.68
CA PHE A 32 6.33 13.54 -6.34
C PHE A 32 6.62 12.13 -5.80
N GLY A 33 7.42 11.35 -6.51
CA GLY A 33 7.90 10.04 -6.07
C GLY A 33 6.93 8.87 -6.33
N GLY A 34 5.84 9.10 -7.05
CA GLY A 34 5.00 8.04 -7.59
C GLY A 34 4.05 7.33 -6.60
N PRO A 35 3.36 6.26 -7.05
CA PRO A 35 2.15 5.79 -6.38
C PRO A 35 2.28 5.45 -4.88
N PRO A 36 3.34 4.79 -4.39
CA PRO A 36 3.55 4.55 -2.95
C PRO A 36 3.57 5.85 -2.12
N VAL A 37 4.25 6.87 -2.62
CA VAL A 37 4.33 8.19 -1.98
C VAL A 37 2.98 8.92 -2.07
N HIS A 38 2.26 8.77 -3.19
CA HIS A 38 0.93 9.36 -3.33
C HIS A 38 -0.05 8.79 -2.29
N PHE A 39 0.00 7.48 -2.01
CA PHE A 39 -0.77 6.87 -0.93
C PHE A 39 -0.40 7.47 0.44
N LYS A 40 0.89 7.67 0.74
CA LYS A 40 1.30 8.39 1.97
C LYS A 40 0.70 9.80 2.04
N ILE A 41 0.80 10.57 0.95
CA ILE A 41 0.26 11.94 0.84
C ILE A 41 -1.26 11.95 1.05
N PHE A 42 -2.00 11.02 0.45
CA PHE A 42 -3.45 10.89 0.63
C PHE A 42 -3.84 10.46 2.04
N HIS A 43 -3.04 9.60 2.69
CA HIS A 43 -3.23 9.21 4.09
C HIS A 43 -3.04 10.40 5.04
N ASP A 44 -1.89 11.07 4.94
CA ASP A 44 -1.55 12.22 5.78
C ASP A 44 -2.50 13.41 5.55
N ARG A 45 -3.07 13.56 4.34
CA ARG A 45 -4.04 14.61 4.01
C ARG A 45 -5.48 14.26 4.37
N PHE A 46 -6.05 13.20 3.79
CA PHE A 46 -7.48 12.91 3.86
C PHE A 46 -7.90 12.12 5.10
N VAL A 47 -7.00 11.32 5.69
CA VAL A 47 -7.26 10.64 6.97
C VAL A 47 -6.85 11.54 8.13
N LYS A 48 -5.57 11.92 8.24
CA LYS A 48 -5.06 12.62 9.44
C LYS A 48 -5.49 14.09 9.55
N ARG A 49 -5.28 14.90 8.50
CA ARG A 49 -5.51 16.36 8.55
C ARG A 49 -6.97 16.74 8.31
N LEU A 50 -7.57 16.26 7.23
CA LEU A 50 -8.93 16.65 6.80
C LEU A 50 -10.04 15.74 7.37
N LYS A 51 -9.70 14.53 7.85
CA LYS A 51 -10.63 13.54 8.42
C LYS A 51 -11.86 13.23 7.53
N TRP A 52 -11.68 13.26 6.21
CA TRP A 52 -12.73 12.92 5.23
C TRP A 52 -13.09 11.43 5.25
N ILE A 53 -12.11 10.57 5.54
CA ILE A 53 -12.27 9.12 5.64
C ILE A 53 -11.47 8.57 6.83
N ASP A 54 -11.98 7.52 7.47
CA ASP A 54 -11.27 6.82 8.55
C ASP A 54 -10.23 5.82 8.02
N GLU A 55 -9.37 5.31 8.91
CA GLU A 55 -8.33 4.34 8.57
C GLU A 55 -8.91 3.08 7.91
N GLN A 56 -10.05 2.57 8.41
CA GLN A 56 -10.68 1.37 7.85
C GLN A 56 -11.10 1.60 6.39
N MET A 57 -11.76 2.72 6.11
CA MET A 57 -12.13 3.14 4.76
C MET A 57 -10.90 3.34 3.87
N TYR A 58 -9.83 3.95 4.41
CA TYR A 58 -8.58 4.14 3.67
C TYR A 58 -7.97 2.80 3.23
N GLN A 59 -7.86 1.82 4.14
CA GLN A 59 -7.28 0.51 3.86
C GLN A 59 -8.19 -0.33 2.92
N GLU A 60 -9.52 -0.22 3.05
CA GLU A 60 -10.47 -0.81 2.08
C GLU A 60 -10.27 -0.22 0.67
N LEU A 61 -10.26 1.10 0.53
CA LEU A 61 -10.10 1.78 -0.76
C LEU A 61 -8.73 1.51 -1.39
N PHE A 62 -7.64 1.51 -0.61
CA PHE A 62 -6.30 1.16 -1.07
C PHE A 62 -6.30 -0.25 -1.69
N SER A 63 -6.92 -1.21 -1.01
CA SER A 63 -7.00 -2.61 -1.46
C SER A 63 -7.76 -2.74 -2.78
N ILE A 64 -8.92 -2.08 -2.92
CA ILE A 64 -9.69 -2.04 -4.18
C ILE A 64 -8.85 -1.41 -5.31
N CYS A 65 -8.19 -0.29 -5.02
CA CYS A 65 -7.42 0.45 -6.01
C CYS A 65 -6.17 -0.29 -6.48
N GLN A 66 -5.63 -1.22 -5.70
CA GLN A 66 -4.54 -2.09 -6.11
C GLN A 66 -5.03 -3.37 -6.81
N ALA A 67 -6.17 -3.91 -6.39
CA ALA A 67 -6.74 -5.16 -6.96
C ALA A 67 -7.41 -4.99 -8.33
N LEU A 68 -7.93 -3.80 -8.64
CA LEU A 68 -8.40 -3.44 -9.98
C LEU A 68 -7.24 -2.95 -10.86
N SER A 69 -7.38 -3.05 -12.18
CA SER A 69 -6.38 -2.55 -13.13
C SER A 69 -6.40 -1.03 -13.30
N GLY A 70 -5.35 -0.49 -13.94
CA GLY A 70 -5.12 0.95 -14.12
C GLY A 70 -4.45 1.63 -12.91
N PRO A 71 -4.21 2.95 -12.96
CA PRO A 71 -3.30 3.64 -12.03
C PRO A 71 -3.84 3.73 -10.60
N ALA A 72 -3.29 2.90 -9.71
CA ALA A 72 -3.81 2.69 -8.35
C ALA A 72 -3.97 3.97 -7.51
N SER A 73 -2.98 4.87 -7.51
CA SER A 73 -3.09 6.16 -6.78
C SER A 73 -4.12 7.12 -7.39
N THR A 74 -4.32 7.11 -8.71
CA THR A 74 -5.34 7.94 -9.37
C THR A 74 -6.75 7.45 -9.06
N LYS A 75 -6.95 6.13 -9.02
CA LYS A 75 -8.22 5.52 -8.60
C LYS A 75 -8.53 5.82 -7.13
N MET A 76 -7.51 5.86 -6.26
CA MET A 76 -7.65 6.23 -4.84
C MET A 76 -8.11 7.68 -4.67
N MET A 77 -7.41 8.61 -5.34
CA MET A 77 -7.75 10.05 -5.38
C MET A 77 -9.20 10.27 -5.84
N TYR A 78 -9.61 9.56 -6.90
CA TYR A 78 -10.97 9.57 -7.41
C TYR A 78 -11.99 8.99 -6.41
N CYS A 79 -11.71 7.85 -5.77
CA CYS A 79 -12.64 7.23 -4.81
C CYS A 79 -12.89 8.11 -3.58
N ILE A 80 -11.86 8.80 -3.08
CA ILE A 80 -11.98 9.74 -1.96
C ILE A 80 -12.92 10.90 -2.34
N ASN A 81 -12.68 11.53 -3.49
CA ASN A 81 -13.53 12.63 -3.99
C ASN A 81 -14.92 12.14 -4.49
N LEU A 82 -15.08 10.86 -4.84
CA LEU A 82 -16.37 10.23 -5.19
C LEU A 82 -17.26 10.08 -3.94
N ILE A 83 -16.68 9.66 -2.82
CA ILE A 83 -17.38 9.60 -1.53
C ILE A 83 -17.70 11.03 -1.05
N GLN A 84 -16.72 11.93 -1.05
CA GLN A 84 -16.85 13.27 -0.49
C GLN A 84 -17.74 14.22 -1.32
N ASN A 85 -17.60 14.22 -2.65
CA ASN A 85 -18.17 15.23 -3.54
C ASN A 85 -19.04 14.64 -4.68
N GLY A 86 -19.21 13.32 -4.75
CA GLY A 86 -19.97 12.63 -5.78
C GLY A 86 -19.26 12.55 -7.15
N LEU A 87 -19.94 11.99 -8.15
CA LEU A 87 -19.36 11.68 -9.46
C LEU A 87 -18.69 12.88 -10.15
N PHE A 88 -19.37 14.03 -10.19
CA PHE A 88 -18.80 15.24 -10.80
C PHE A 88 -17.53 15.71 -10.07
N GLY A 89 -17.54 15.69 -8.74
CA GLY A 89 -16.37 16.01 -7.93
C GLY A 89 -15.21 15.04 -8.13
N ALA A 90 -15.49 13.75 -8.28
CA ALA A 90 -14.49 12.72 -8.57
C ALA A 90 -13.84 12.91 -9.96
N ILE A 91 -14.64 13.20 -10.99
CA ILE A 91 -14.15 13.49 -12.35
C ILE A 91 -13.30 14.77 -12.36
N LEU A 92 -13.77 15.84 -11.70
CA LEU A 92 -13.02 17.09 -11.57
C LEU A 92 -11.69 16.88 -10.80
N ALA A 93 -11.73 16.13 -9.70
CA ALA A 93 -10.53 15.78 -8.93
C ALA A 93 -9.53 14.96 -9.76
N PHE A 94 -9.99 14.03 -10.60
CA PHE A 94 -9.15 13.27 -11.53
C PHE A 94 -8.41 14.19 -12.52
N PHE A 95 -9.12 15.12 -13.16
CA PHE A 95 -8.50 16.07 -14.09
C PHE A 95 -7.52 17.01 -13.38
N ILE A 96 -7.91 17.60 -12.25
CA ILE A 96 -7.04 18.47 -11.44
C ILE A 96 -5.77 17.74 -10.97
N TRP A 97 -5.89 16.46 -10.59
CA TRP A 97 -4.78 15.61 -10.16
C TRP A 97 -3.79 15.26 -11.27
N SER A 98 -4.27 15.08 -12.50
CA SER A 98 -3.49 14.45 -13.58
C SER A 98 -3.12 15.37 -14.74
N LEU A 99 -3.94 16.38 -15.07
CA LEU A 99 -3.67 17.31 -16.17
C LEU A 99 -2.38 18.12 -16.03
N PRO A 100 -1.98 18.63 -14.84
CA PRO A 100 -0.72 19.40 -14.74
C PRO A 100 0.50 18.55 -15.13
N GLY A 101 0.56 17.31 -14.64
CA GLY A 101 1.57 16.34 -15.05
C GLY A 101 1.45 15.94 -16.53
N ALA A 102 0.24 15.76 -17.06
CA ALA A 102 0.02 15.42 -18.46
C ALA A 102 0.47 16.53 -19.41
N MET A 103 0.20 17.79 -19.08
CA MET A 103 0.66 18.97 -19.83
C MET A 103 2.19 19.09 -19.81
N GLY A 104 2.84 18.82 -18.67
CA GLY A 104 4.30 18.80 -18.57
C GLY A 104 4.92 17.65 -19.39
N MET A 105 4.37 16.44 -19.31
CA MET A 105 4.83 15.30 -20.13
C MET A 105 4.56 15.49 -21.63
N TYR A 106 3.47 16.18 -21.99
CA TYR A 106 3.23 16.62 -23.38
C TYR A 106 4.29 17.65 -23.83
N GLY A 107 4.55 18.69 -23.04
CA GLY A 107 5.60 19.67 -23.31
C GLY A 107 6.98 19.01 -23.46
N LEU A 108 7.27 18.00 -22.63
CA LEU A 108 8.48 17.19 -22.76
C LEU A 108 8.54 16.41 -24.09
N SER A 109 7.41 15.91 -24.62
CA SER A 109 7.42 15.19 -25.91
C SER A 109 7.79 16.12 -27.08
N VAL A 110 7.30 17.36 -27.04
CA VAL A 110 7.66 18.41 -28.01
C VAL A 110 9.10 18.89 -27.77
N GLY A 111 9.58 18.92 -26.53
CA GLY A 111 10.99 19.20 -26.22
C GLY A 111 11.93 18.15 -26.80
N VAL A 112 11.72 16.88 -26.46
CA VAL A 112 12.57 15.75 -26.87
C VAL A 112 12.56 15.54 -28.39
N SER A 113 11.43 15.78 -29.09
CA SER A 113 11.39 15.70 -30.56
C SER A 113 12.25 16.75 -31.28
N ASN A 114 12.73 17.78 -30.58
CA ASN A 114 13.63 18.81 -31.11
C ASN A 114 15.10 18.64 -30.67
N ILE A 115 15.44 17.54 -29.96
CA ILE A 115 16.80 17.27 -29.49
C ILE A 115 17.51 16.30 -30.45
N GLY A 116 18.76 16.64 -30.81
CA GLY A 116 19.63 15.85 -31.69
C GLY A 116 19.99 14.47 -31.15
N SER A 117 20.80 13.70 -31.89
CA SER A 117 21.03 12.26 -31.65
C SER A 117 21.59 11.90 -30.26
N SER A 118 22.39 12.77 -29.65
CA SER A 118 22.93 12.62 -28.29
C SER A 118 22.43 13.71 -27.32
N LEU A 119 22.37 13.36 -26.04
CA LEU A 119 22.30 14.32 -24.93
C LEU A 119 23.71 14.57 -24.37
N PRO A 120 23.99 15.71 -23.71
CA PRO A 120 25.22 15.88 -22.95
C PRO A 120 25.29 14.92 -21.75
N ARG A 121 26.47 14.33 -21.48
CA ARG A 121 26.79 13.51 -20.28
C ARG A 121 26.22 14.02 -18.96
N ALA A 122 26.27 15.34 -18.74
CA ALA A 122 25.72 15.98 -17.54
C ALA A 122 24.22 15.67 -17.32
N VAL A 123 23.44 15.51 -18.41
CA VAL A 123 22.02 15.16 -18.35
C VAL A 123 21.84 13.71 -17.91
N TYR A 124 22.63 12.76 -18.43
CA TYR A 124 22.58 11.36 -18.01
C TYR A 124 22.91 11.18 -16.52
N ALA A 125 23.92 11.89 -16.03
CA ALA A 125 24.27 11.88 -14.61
C ALA A 125 23.18 12.52 -13.72
N LEU A 126 22.57 13.63 -14.16
CA LEU A 126 21.43 14.26 -13.51
C LEU A 126 20.20 13.32 -13.45
N LEU A 127 19.86 12.67 -14.56
CA LEU A 127 18.75 11.71 -14.65
C LEU A 127 18.97 10.48 -13.76
N SER A 128 20.21 9.99 -13.67
CA SER A 128 20.59 8.90 -12.76
C SER A 128 20.47 9.30 -11.29
N GLY A 129 20.88 10.52 -10.94
CA GLY A 129 20.73 11.07 -9.58
C GLY A 129 19.26 11.26 -9.18
N LEU A 130 18.44 11.77 -10.10
CA LEU A 130 16.97 11.87 -9.96
C LEU A 130 16.33 10.49 -9.71
N ASN A 131 16.67 9.49 -10.51
CA ASN A 131 16.18 8.12 -10.36
C ASN A 131 16.59 7.50 -9.02
N ALA A 132 17.87 7.61 -8.65
CA ALA A 132 18.40 7.07 -7.40
C ALA A 132 17.68 7.63 -6.17
N ALA A 133 17.53 8.95 -6.08
CA ALA A 133 16.79 9.58 -5.00
C ALA A 133 15.30 9.18 -4.99
N THR A 134 14.69 9.05 -6.18
CA THR A 134 13.29 8.57 -6.29
C THR A 134 13.12 7.15 -5.77
N VAL A 135 14.05 6.23 -6.05
CA VAL A 135 14.03 4.87 -5.50
C VAL A 135 14.13 4.88 -3.97
N GLY A 136 14.93 5.77 -3.39
CA GLY A 136 15.06 5.93 -1.93
C GLY A 136 13.75 6.37 -1.27
N ILE A 137 13.05 7.33 -1.88
CA ILE A 137 11.74 7.80 -1.39
C ILE A 137 10.63 6.74 -1.61
N ILE A 138 10.68 5.96 -2.68
CA ILE A 138 9.75 4.84 -2.89
C ILE A 138 9.99 3.72 -1.87
N ALA A 139 11.25 3.42 -1.54
CA ALA A 139 11.60 2.46 -0.48
C ALA A 139 11.14 2.93 0.91
N LEU A 140 11.24 4.23 1.20
CA LEU A 140 10.68 4.83 2.41
C LEU A 140 9.15 4.61 2.50
N ALA A 141 8.43 4.97 1.44
CA ALA A 141 6.98 4.77 1.38
C ALA A 141 6.58 3.28 1.48
N ALA A 142 7.40 2.35 0.98
CA ALA A 142 7.18 0.91 1.15
C ALA A 142 7.21 0.50 2.63
N VAL A 143 8.21 0.96 3.38
CA VAL A 143 8.34 0.70 4.82
C VAL A 143 7.15 1.29 5.59
N GLU A 144 6.83 2.56 5.39
CA GLU A 144 5.73 3.26 6.09
C GLU A 144 4.32 2.71 5.75
N LEU A 145 4.17 2.04 4.61
CA LEU A 145 2.95 1.29 4.27
C LEU A 145 2.96 -0.11 4.89
N SER A 146 4.12 -0.77 4.99
CA SER A 146 4.27 -2.07 5.66
C SER A 146 3.97 -1.99 7.16
N ASP A 147 4.43 -0.94 7.84
CA ASP A 147 4.17 -0.69 9.27
C ASP A 147 2.67 -0.59 9.59
N LYS A 148 1.84 -0.18 8.61
CA LYS A 148 0.38 -0.06 8.74
C LYS A 148 -0.37 -1.32 8.29
N ALA A 149 0.11 -2.00 7.25
CA ALA A 149 -0.55 -3.18 6.68
C ALA A 149 -0.24 -4.48 7.45
N ILE A 150 0.85 -4.54 8.22
CA ILE A 150 1.23 -5.70 9.02
C ILE A 150 0.53 -5.67 10.38
N THR A 151 -0.75 -6.07 10.39
CA THR A 151 -1.56 -6.20 11.61
C THR A 151 -1.21 -7.43 12.46
N ASP A 152 -0.67 -8.49 11.86
CA ASP A 152 -0.54 -9.81 12.48
C ASP A 152 0.49 -10.71 11.77
N LYS A 153 0.66 -11.95 12.26
CA LYS A 153 1.62 -12.90 11.69
C LYS A 153 1.28 -13.31 10.25
N LEU A 154 0.00 -13.44 9.89
CA LEU A 154 -0.38 -13.79 8.53
C LEU A 154 -0.10 -12.64 7.56
N THR A 155 -0.51 -11.41 7.90
CA THR A 155 -0.21 -10.24 7.05
C THR A 155 1.30 -10.03 6.87
N ARG A 156 2.11 -10.25 7.92
CA ARG A 156 3.58 -10.23 7.83
C ARG A 156 4.11 -11.26 6.81
N THR A 157 3.62 -12.50 6.89
CA THR A 157 4.00 -13.56 5.94
C THR A 157 3.52 -13.26 4.52
N LEU A 158 2.33 -12.68 4.34
CA LEU A 158 1.80 -12.31 3.02
C LEU A 158 2.57 -11.15 2.37
N VAL A 159 2.97 -10.12 3.14
CA VAL A 159 3.89 -9.06 2.66
C VAL A 159 5.21 -9.66 2.17
N PHE A 160 5.84 -10.51 2.98
CA PHE A 160 7.11 -11.15 2.63
C PHE A 160 6.99 -12.05 1.38
N LEU A 161 6.02 -12.97 1.36
CA LEU A 161 5.86 -13.92 0.26
C LEU A 161 5.52 -13.23 -1.06
N SER A 162 4.67 -12.21 -1.06
CA SER A 162 4.31 -11.46 -2.28
C SER A 162 5.47 -10.59 -2.79
N ALA A 163 6.26 -9.98 -1.89
CA ALA A 163 7.47 -9.24 -2.24
C ALA A 163 8.50 -10.15 -2.92
N ALA A 164 8.84 -11.29 -2.28
CA ALA A 164 9.80 -12.25 -2.79
C ALA A 164 9.34 -12.86 -4.13
N ALA A 165 8.08 -13.31 -4.19
CA ALA A 165 7.49 -13.85 -5.41
C ALA A 165 7.53 -12.84 -6.57
N GLY A 166 7.10 -11.60 -6.34
CA GLY A 166 7.08 -10.57 -7.38
C GLY A 166 8.48 -10.15 -7.87
N MET A 167 9.51 -10.26 -7.02
CA MET A 167 10.91 -10.10 -7.44
C MET A 167 11.38 -11.27 -8.30
N MET A 168 11.05 -12.51 -7.92
CA MET A 168 11.48 -13.73 -8.62
C MET A 168 10.82 -13.93 -9.99
N TYR A 169 9.57 -13.48 -10.19
CA TYR A 169 8.85 -13.74 -11.44
C TYR A 169 8.27 -12.48 -12.10
N ASN A 170 8.60 -12.30 -13.39
CA ASN A 170 8.26 -11.12 -14.17
C ASN A 170 7.17 -11.38 -15.20
N ALA A 171 5.94 -11.63 -14.73
CA ALA A 171 4.75 -11.67 -15.59
C ALA A 171 3.61 -10.82 -15.03
N LEU A 172 2.84 -10.21 -15.93
CA LEU A 172 1.80 -9.23 -15.60
C LEU A 172 0.60 -9.85 -14.87
N TRP A 173 0.19 -11.04 -15.31
CA TRP A 173 -0.90 -11.82 -14.72
C TRP A 173 -0.58 -12.29 -13.29
N TYR A 174 0.70 -12.35 -12.92
CA TYR A 174 1.15 -12.91 -11.66
C TYR A 174 0.76 -12.04 -10.46
N PHE A 175 0.75 -10.72 -10.61
CA PHE A 175 0.43 -9.79 -9.52
C PHE A 175 -1.05 -9.89 -9.08
N PRO A 176 -2.05 -9.89 -10.00
CA PRO A 176 -3.43 -10.26 -9.67
C PRO A 176 -3.57 -11.61 -8.98
N VAL A 177 -2.84 -12.64 -9.46
CA VAL A 177 -2.90 -13.99 -8.88
C VAL A 177 -2.33 -14.02 -7.46
N LEU A 178 -1.20 -13.35 -7.20
CA LEU A 178 -0.66 -13.20 -5.83
C LEU A 178 -1.63 -12.48 -4.90
N MET A 179 -2.26 -11.40 -5.35
CA MET A 179 -3.21 -10.62 -4.56
C MET A 179 -4.49 -11.43 -4.26
N ALA A 180 -5.04 -12.13 -5.26
CA ALA A 180 -6.19 -13.01 -5.10
C ALA A 180 -5.86 -14.18 -4.15
N ALA A 181 -4.72 -14.85 -4.34
CA ALA A 181 -4.27 -15.94 -3.49
C ALA A 181 -4.08 -15.51 -2.03
N ALA A 182 -3.50 -14.32 -1.79
CA ALA A 182 -3.36 -13.74 -0.46
C ALA A 182 -4.70 -13.42 0.19
N GLY A 183 -5.66 -12.87 -0.57
CA GLY A 183 -7.05 -12.67 -0.13
C GLY A 183 -7.72 -13.99 0.26
N CYS A 184 -7.61 -15.02 -0.58
CA CYS A 184 -8.12 -16.36 -0.28
C CYS A 184 -7.46 -16.96 0.96
N ALA A 185 -6.14 -16.83 1.12
CA ALA A 185 -5.41 -17.31 2.30
C ALA A 185 -5.90 -16.65 3.59
N ALA A 186 -6.17 -15.34 3.57
CA ALA A 186 -6.73 -14.62 4.72
C ALA A 186 -8.16 -15.06 5.06
N VAL A 187 -9.04 -15.28 4.06
CA VAL A 187 -10.38 -15.86 4.29
C VAL A 187 -10.27 -17.26 4.92
N VAL A 188 -9.43 -18.13 4.35
CA VAL A 188 -9.26 -19.53 4.77
C VAL A 188 -8.68 -19.64 6.19
N HIS A 189 -7.77 -18.73 6.54
CA HIS A 189 -7.24 -18.58 7.90
C HIS A 189 -8.32 -18.12 8.90
N ASP A 190 -9.01 -17.01 8.61
CA ASP A 190 -9.92 -16.36 9.56
C ASP A 190 -11.22 -17.16 9.78
N TYR A 191 -11.76 -17.76 8.72
CA TYR A 191 -12.86 -18.73 8.83
C TYR A 191 -12.42 -20.10 9.37
N ARG A 192 -11.12 -20.26 9.68
CA ARG A 192 -10.52 -21.46 10.28
C ARG A 192 -10.82 -22.74 9.48
N TRP A 193 -11.03 -22.61 8.17
CA TRP A 193 -11.34 -23.71 7.26
C TRP A 193 -10.26 -24.77 7.26
N VAL A 194 -8.99 -24.39 7.49
CA VAL A 194 -7.87 -25.33 7.66
C VAL A 194 -7.84 -25.97 9.06
N HIS A 195 -8.28 -25.32 10.14
CA HIS A 195 -8.22 -25.93 11.47
C HIS A 195 -9.14 -27.15 11.64
N LYS A 196 -10.29 -27.22 10.97
CA LYS A 196 -11.16 -28.41 11.02
C LYS A 196 -10.49 -29.67 10.44
N PRO A 197 -9.97 -29.69 9.19
CA PRO A 197 -9.22 -30.82 8.66
C PRO A 197 -7.84 -30.96 9.31
N ALA A 198 -7.10 -29.89 9.61
CA ALA A 198 -5.78 -30.01 10.24
C ALA A 198 -5.86 -30.61 11.66
N ARG A 199 -6.90 -30.31 12.45
CA ARG A 199 -7.13 -31.02 13.73
C ARG A 199 -7.48 -32.49 13.54
N ARG A 200 -8.18 -32.86 12.45
CA ARG A 200 -8.40 -34.28 12.11
C ARG A 200 -7.08 -34.96 11.72
N VAL A 201 -6.27 -34.35 10.86
CA VAL A 201 -4.97 -34.91 10.42
C VAL A 201 -3.99 -35.02 11.60
N VAL A 202 -3.84 -33.97 12.41
CA VAL A 202 -3.01 -34.02 13.63
C VAL A 202 -3.56 -35.01 14.66
N GLY A 203 -4.88 -35.15 14.77
CA GLY A 203 -5.53 -36.17 15.61
C GLY A 203 -5.24 -37.59 15.14
N VAL A 204 -5.34 -37.86 13.83
CA VAL A 204 -5.01 -39.16 13.22
C VAL A 204 -3.52 -39.47 13.35
N ILE A 205 -2.63 -38.50 13.06
CA ILE A 205 -1.18 -38.68 13.24
C ILE A 205 -0.83 -38.94 14.71
N ARG A 206 -1.45 -38.21 15.66
CA ARG A 206 -1.26 -38.47 17.10
C ARG A 206 -1.83 -39.82 17.53
N ALA A 207 -2.94 -40.28 16.96
CA ALA A 207 -3.50 -41.60 17.24
C ALA A 207 -2.62 -42.73 16.67
N LEU A 208 -2.04 -42.55 15.48
CA LEU A 208 -1.11 -43.50 14.86
C LEU A 208 0.22 -43.57 15.63
N LEU A 209 0.78 -42.43 16.05
CA LEU A 209 2.01 -42.38 16.85
C LEU A 209 1.79 -42.85 18.30
N GLY A 210 0.63 -42.56 18.89
CA GLY A 210 0.29 -42.94 20.27
C GLY A 210 0.07 -44.44 20.46
N LYS A 211 -0.33 -45.18 19.41
CA LYS A 211 -0.69 -46.61 19.51
C LYS A 211 0.51 -47.58 19.57
N LYS A 212 1.74 -47.07 19.79
CA LYS A 212 2.98 -47.88 19.83
C LYS A 212 3.68 -47.92 21.21
N ARG A 213 3.00 -47.54 22.29
CA ARG A 213 3.55 -47.59 23.66
C ARG A 213 2.49 -48.00 24.70
N ASP A 214 1.86 -49.15 24.48
CA ASP A 214 1.20 -49.96 25.53
C ASP A 214 0.95 -51.39 25.01
N ARG A 215 1.94 -52.27 25.19
CA ARG A 215 1.79 -53.74 25.15
C ARG A 215 3.08 -54.45 25.58
N SER A 216 3.14 -54.83 26.84
CA SER A 216 3.97 -55.93 27.36
C SER A 216 3.08 -56.77 28.28
N PRO A 217 3.00 -58.11 28.13
CA PRO A 217 2.21 -58.96 29.01
C PRO A 217 2.95 -59.27 30.31
N MET A 218 2.20 -59.57 31.37
CA MET A 218 2.71 -60.27 32.56
C MET A 218 2.78 -61.78 32.30
N GLN A 219 3.77 -62.45 32.89
CA GLN A 219 3.55 -63.69 33.64
C GLN A 219 4.74 -63.97 34.57
N ASP A 220 4.48 -64.79 35.59
CA ASP A 220 5.25 -64.90 36.82
C ASP A 220 6.28 -66.04 36.82
N GLU A 221 7.30 -66.01 37.69
CA GLU A 221 7.34 -66.76 38.98
C GLU A 221 8.80 -66.89 39.53
N GLN A 222 8.96 -67.47 40.73
CA GLN A 222 10.22 -67.77 41.47
C GLN A 222 10.96 -66.55 42.10
N GLY A 223 11.34 -66.54 43.39
CA GLY A 223 11.01 -67.45 44.50
C GLY A 223 11.92 -67.26 45.75
N VAL A 224 11.46 -67.79 46.90
CA VAL A 224 12.21 -68.02 48.18
C VAL A 224 12.47 -66.79 49.11
N GLU A 225 12.48 -67.04 50.42
CA GLU A 225 12.72 -66.11 51.56
C GLU A 225 14.23 -66.06 51.94
N LEU A 226 14.80 -65.57 53.06
CA LEU A 226 14.46 -65.07 54.43
C LEU A 226 15.63 -64.06 54.80
N GLU A 227 15.83 -63.36 55.93
CA GLU A 227 15.22 -63.34 57.28
C GLU A 227 15.16 -61.92 57.92
N VAL A 228 14.27 -61.84 58.92
CA VAL A 228 13.96 -60.93 60.04
C VAL A 228 15.14 -60.26 60.84
N ASN A 229 14.80 -59.20 61.60
CA ASN A 229 15.35 -58.71 62.90
C ASN A 229 16.33 -57.50 63.02
N THR A 230 15.79 -56.36 63.48
CA THR A 230 15.96 -55.77 64.84
C THR A 230 17.24 -55.02 65.33
N ARG A 231 17.00 -53.76 65.78
CA ARG A 231 17.66 -52.92 66.82
C ARG A 231 19.15 -52.48 66.73
N THR A 232 19.30 -51.15 66.59
CA THR A 232 20.10 -50.21 67.44
C THR A 232 21.35 -50.69 68.20
N MET A 233 22.47 -49.99 67.99
CA MET A 233 23.24 -49.35 69.08
C MET A 233 24.15 -48.21 68.56
N THR A 234 24.73 -47.46 69.51
CA THR A 234 25.63 -46.28 69.41
C THR A 234 27.00 -46.57 68.74
N ASP A 235 27.91 -45.62 68.46
CA ASP A 235 28.13 -44.19 68.80
C ASP A 235 28.90 -43.52 67.61
N HIS A 236 29.40 -42.27 67.51
CA HIS A 236 29.63 -41.08 68.37
C HIS A 236 29.75 -39.83 67.43
N GLY A 237 29.80 -38.56 67.82
CA GLY A 237 29.66 -37.87 69.12
C GLY A 237 30.08 -36.38 69.00
N LYS A 238 29.65 -35.52 69.96
CA LYS A 238 29.85 -34.05 70.04
C LYS A 238 29.06 -33.18 69.06
N ASP A 239 28.59 -31.96 69.40
CA ASP A 239 28.35 -31.20 70.64
C ASP A 239 27.40 -30.04 70.22
N ALA A 240 26.39 -29.52 70.96
CA ALA A 240 25.78 -29.85 72.25
C ALA A 240 24.31 -29.27 72.30
N GLU A 241 23.70 -29.12 73.49
CA GLU A 241 22.26 -28.80 73.74
C GLU A 241 22.12 -27.94 75.04
N PRO A 242 20.92 -27.54 75.57
CA PRO A 242 19.55 -27.34 75.00
C PRO A 242 18.83 -26.06 75.54
N VAL A 243 17.48 -26.11 75.64
CA VAL A 243 16.48 -25.29 76.38
C VAL A 243 15.69 -24.28 75.53
N GLY A 244 14.36 -24.35 75.44
CA GLY A 244 13.43 -25.34 76.01
C GLY A 244 11.95 -25.21 75.58
N THR A 245 11.19 -26.27 75.85
CA THR A 245 9.72 -26.50 75.66
C THR A 245 8.81 -25.50 76.42
N SER A 246 7.49 -25.35 76.21
CA SER A 246 6.49 -26.19 75.51
C SER A 246 5.18 -25.45 75.09
N SER A 247 4.45 -26.06 74.14
CA SER A 247 2.98 -26.17 73.98
C SER A 247 1.96 -25.15 74.57
N ALA A 248 1.24 -24.47 73.65
CA ALA A 248 -0.22 -24.55 73.40
C ALA A 248 -1.31 -24.00 74.37
N THR A 249 -2.38 -23.48 73.73
CA THR A 249 -3.81 -23.38 74.15
C THR A 249 -4.21 -22.62 75.42
N THR A 250 -5.05 -21.56 75.28
CA THR A 250 -6.51 -21.56 75.57
C THR A 250 -7.11 -20.14 75.31
N ALA A 251 -8.44 -19.99 75.33
CA ALA A 251 -9.21 -18.89 74.73
C ALA A 251 -9.52 -17.66 75.63
N ALA A 252 -9.90 -16.57 74.95
CA ALA A 252 -10.83 -15.49 75.34
C ALA A 252 -10.50 -14.54 76.53
N PHE A 253 -10.75 -13.23 76.33
CA PHE A 253 -11.66 -12.40 77.17
C PHE A 253 -11.93 -11.02 76.51
N ARG A 254 -13.09 -10.42 76.81
CA ARG A 254 -13.52 -9.00 76.62
C ARG A 254 -13.87 -8.45 78.03
N PRO A 255 -14.15 -7.16 78.31
CA PRO A 255 -14.45 -6.02 77.43
C PRO A 255 -13.48 -4.82 77.69
N LEU A 256 -13.65 -3.59 77.16
CA LEU A 256 -14.60 -2.54 77.59
C LEU A 256 -14.65 -1.38 76.56
N SER A 257 -15.56 -0.41 76.77
CA SER A 257 -15.66 0.85 76.02
C SER A 257 -15.92 2.02 76.98
N PRO A 258 -15.55 3.25 76.59
CA PRO A 258 -16.51 4.35 76.70
C PRO A 258 -16.77 5.13 75.39
N GLU A 259 -18.04 5.52 75.20
CA GLU A 259 -18.53 6.92 74.97
C GLU A 259 -17.87 7.83 73.90
N HIS A 260 -18.59 8.27 72.85
CA HIS A 260 -19.53 9.44 72.76
C HIS A 260 -18.81 10.82 72.63
N ARG A 261 -19.23 11.81 71.81
CA ARG A 261 -20.30 11.87 70.77
C ARG A 261 -20.14 13.12 69.83
N THR A 262 -20.30 12.91 68.50
CA THR A 262 -20.95 13.80 67.49
C THR A 262 -20.52 15.27 67.18
N THR A 263 -20.71 15.62 65.89
CA THR A 263 -20.87 16.96 65.23
C THR A 263 -19.64 17.81 64.85
N GLY A 264 -19.69 18.44 63.67
CA GLY A 264 -18.76 19.51 63.23
C GLY A 264 -18.22 19.40 61.79
N THR A 265 -18.72 20.25 60.87
CA THR A 265 -18.11 20.57 59.56
C THR A 265 -17.76 22.07 59.50
N PRO A 266 -16.94 22.56 58.55
CA PRO A 266 -15.85 21.95 57.76
C PRO A 266 -14.52 22.75 57.88
N ARG A 267 -13.46 22.39 57.11
CA ARG A 267 -12.52 23.28 56.34
C ARG A 267 -11.14 22.64 56.07
N ASN A 268 -10.54 23.03 54.94
CA ASN A 268 -9.14 22.97 54.49
C ASN A 268 -8.03 22.85 55.56
N GLU A 269 -6.85 22.25 55.31
CA GLU A 269 -6.23 21.84 54.02
C GLU A 269 -5.09 20.79 54.16
N GLN A 270 -4.74 20.15 53.02
CA GLN A 270 -3.45 19.51 52.67
C GLN A 270 -2.82 18.45 53.62
N GLY A 271 -2.79 17.18 53.19
CA GLY A 271 -1.98 16.14 53.84
C GLY A 271 -2.06 14.73 53.22
N GLN A 272 -1.10 14.41 52.33
CA GLN A 272 -0.70 13.07 51.86
C GLN A 272 -1.66 12.25 50.94
N THR A 273 -1.09 11.73 49.86
CA THR A 273 -1.70 10.86 48.83
C THR A 273 -1.70 9.38 49.25
N PRO A 274 -2.59 8.55 48.67
CA PRO A 274 -2.07 7.41 47.90
C PRO A 274 -2.74 7.21 46.53
N LEU A 275 -1.94 7.34 45.48
CA LEU A 275 -1.94 6.62 44.19
C LEU A 275 -3.28 6.08 43.60
N GLN A 276 -3.82 6.86 42.66
CA GLN A 276 -4.43 6.46 41.37
C GLN A 276 -5.58 5.41 41.32
N PRO A 277 -6.74 5.86 40.80
CA PRO A 277 -7.51 5.07 39.82
C PRO A 277 -7.82 5.83 38.50
N GLU A 278 -7.02 6.85 38.14
CA GLU A 278 -7.26 7.67 36.94
C GLU A 278 -7.13 6.91 35.60
N ALA A 279 -6.32 5.85 35.58
CA ALA A 279 -6.06 5.04 34.39
C ALA A 279 -7.27 4.22 33.89
N GLU A 280 -8.31 4.05 34.71
CA GLU A 280 -9.49 3.24 34.40
C GLU A 280 -10.66 4.09 33.89
N VAL A 281 -10.87 5.27 34.50
CA VAL A 281 -11.86 6.27 34.04
C VAL A 281 -11.55 6.76 32.63
N CYS A 282 -10.27 7.03 32.34
CA CYS A 282 -9.81 7.44 31.00
C CYS A 282 -9.88 6.32 29.94
N ARG A 283 -10.11 5.07 30.31
CA ARG A 283 -10.40 3.97 29.36
C ARG A 283 -11.88 3.85 29.06
N SER A 284 -12.73 4.00 30.08
CA SER A 284 -14.19 3.98 29.93
C SER A 284 -14.70 5.00 28.89
N LEU A 285 -14.13 6.21 28.90
CA LEU A 285 -14.51 7.29 27.97
C LEU A 285 -13.93 7.15 26.54
N ALA A 286 -13.09 6.14 26.26
CA ALA A 286 -12.51 5.92 24.93
C ALA A 286 -13.34 5.00 24.01
N ASP A 287 -14.27 4.22 24.58
CA ASP A 287 -14.97 3.12 23.88
C ASP A 287 -16.43 3.45 23.49
N SER A 288 -16.88 4.72 23.54
CA SER A 288 -18.29 5.07 23.32
C SER A 288 -18.58 6.45 22.70
N GLU A 289 -17.81 6.88 21.69
CA GLU A 289 -18.33 7.85 20.71
C GLU A 289 -19.12 7.12 19.59
N PRO A 290 -20.44 7.38 19.40
CA PRO A 290 -21.20 6.77 18.31
C PRO A 290 -20.70 7.29 16.95
N ARG A 291 -20.07 6.40 16.17
CA ARG A 291 -19.41 6.66 14.87
C ARG A 291 -20.25 7.49 13.89
N VAL A 292 -20.17 8.82 13.96
CA VAL A 292 -20.76 9.73 12.97
C VAL A 292 -19.87 9.76 11.73
N VAL A 293 -20.10 8.82 10.81
CA VAL A 293 -19.93 9.11 9.38
C VAL A 293 -21.22 9.83 8.95
N PRO A 294 -21.17 11.13 8.56
CA PRO A 294 -22.35 11.84 8.09
C PRO A 294 -23.12 11.06 7.03
N LYS A 295 -24.47 11.06 7.14
CA LYS A 295 -25.37 10.28 6.28
C LYS A 295 -25.26 10.68 4.80
N GLU A 296 -24.69 11.85 4.53
CA GLU A 296 -24.38 12.43 3.21
C GLU A 296 -23.29 11.67 2.44
N PHE A 297 -22.44 10.87 3.10
CA PHE A 297 -21.40 10.07 2.44
C PHE A 297 -21.89 8.72 1.89
N ARG A 298 -23.20 8.58 1.71
CA ARG A 298 -23.79 7.45 0.98
C ARG A 298 -23.67 7.71 -0.52
N LEU A 299 -23.00 6.79 -1.21
CA LEU A 299 -23.07 6.74 -2.66
C LEU A 299 -24.49 6.34 -3.08
N ASP A 300 -25.23 7.25 -3.72
CA ASP A 300 -26.50 6.98 -4.41
C ASP A 300 -26.29 6.17 -5.71
N PHE A 301 -25.43 5.15 -5.63
CA PHE A 301 -24.90 4.41 -6.76
C PHE A 301 -25.16 2.91 -6.56
N SER A 302 -26.25 2.46 -7.18
CA SER A 302 -26.75 1.09 -7.04
C SER A 302 -25.75 0.05 -7.55
N TRP A 303 -25.71 -1.12 -6.90
CA TRP A 303 -24.90 -2.26 -7.36
C TRP A 303 -25.26 -2.64 -8.81
N LYS A 304 -26.53 -2.49 -9.22
CA LYS A 304 -26.99 -2.73 -10.59
C LYS A 304 -26.31 -1.81 -11.60
N SER A 305 -26.20 -0.52 -11.27
CA SER A 305 -25.51 0.50 -12.06
C SER A 305 -24.01 0.19 -12.12
N GLY A 306 -23.42 -0.21 -11.00
CA GLY A 306 -22.03 -0.66 -10.92
C GLY A 306 -21.73 -1.85 -11.84
N THR A 307 -22.56 -2.90 -11.79
CA THR A 307 -22.42 -4.07 -12.69
C THR A 307 -22.67 -3.72 -14.15
N ALA A 308 -23.62 -2.82 -14.46
CA ALA A 308 -23.87 -2.38 -15.83
C ALA A 308 -22.69 -1.61 -16.42
N ILE A 309 -22.03 -0.76 -15.62
CA ILE A 309 -20.83 -0.03 -16.03
C ILE A 309 -19.63 -0.97 -16.25
N ILE A 310 -19.45 -2.00 -15.41
CA ILE A 310 -18.43 -3.04 -15.61
C ILE A 310 -18.73 -3.86 -16.88
N ALA A 311 -19.99 -4.22 -17.14
CA ALA A 311 -20.38 -4.93 -18.36
C ALA A 311 -20.15 -4.08 -19.62
N ALA A 312 -20.55 -2.80 -19.60
CA ALA A 312 -20.31 -1.86 -20.70
C ALA A 312 -18.81 -1.65 -20.95
N PHE A 313 -17.99 -1.61 -19.90
CA PHE A 313 -16.54 -1.62 -20.04
C PHE A 313 -16.06 -2.86 -20.81
N PHE A 314 -16.43 -4.08 -20.40
CA PHE A 314 -16.00 -5.29 -21.10
C PHE A 314 -16.50 -5.36 -22.55
N VAL A 315 -17.72 -4.89 -22.84
CA VAL A 315 -18.22 -4.77 -24.22
C VAL A 315 -17.35 -3.81 -25.05
N SER A 316 -17.02 -2.62 -24.52
CA SER A 316 -16.15 -1.67 -25.22
C SER A 316 -14.70 -2.17 -25.38
N PHE A 317 -14.15 -2.88 -24.38
CA PHE A 317 -12.85 -3.54 -24.48
C PHE A 317 -12.84 -4.62 -25.57
N ILE A 318 -13.86 -5.50 -25.61
CA ILE A 318 -14.00 -6.53 -26.65
C ILE A 318 -14.11 -5.87 -28.04
N ALA A 319 -14.91 -4.81 -28.19
CA ALA A 319 -15.06 -4.10 -29.46
C ALA A 319 -13.74 -3.45 -29.95
N VAL A 320 -12.97 -2.83 -29.05
CA VAL A 320 -11.67 -2.22 -29.37
C VAL A 320 -10.61 -3.29 -29.69
N MET A 321 -10.61 -4.43 -28.98
CA MET A 321 -9.68 -5.54 -29.24
C MET A 321 -10.00 -6.31 -30.53
N ILE A 322 -11.28 -6.53 -30.85
CA ILE A 322 -11.70 -7.12 -32.12
C ILE A 322 -11.31 -6.19 -33.28
N THR A 323 -11.63 -4.90 -33.19
CA THR A 323 -11.24 -3.91 -34.21
C THR A 323 -9.72 -3.93 -34.43
N ARG A 324 -8.93 -3.88 -33.35
CA ARG A 324 -7.45 -3.97 -33.36
C ARG A 324 -6.91 -5.26 -34.00
N GLY A 325 -7.64 -6.37 -33.90
CA GLY A 325 -7.21 -7.69 -34.40
C GLY A 325 -7.72 -8.06 -35.80
N VAL A 326 -8.79 -7.42 -36.28
CA VAL A 326 -9.45 -7.75 -37.56
C VAL A 326 -9.19 -6.71 -38.64
N VAL A 327 -9.01 -5.44 -38.28
CA VAL A 327 -8.78 -4.36 -39.27
C VAL A 327 -7.28 -4.14 -39.44
N THR A 328 -6.76 -4.41 -40.63
CA THR A 328 -5.35 -4.23 -41.01
C THR A 328 -4.95 -2.76 -41.06
N ASP A 329 -5.71 -1.95 -41.80
CA ASP A 329 -5.32 -0.59 -42.21
C ASP A 329 -5.76 0.49 -41.20
N LEU A 330 -5.54 0.21 -39.90
CA LEU A 330 -5.91 1.11 -38.81
C LEU A 330 -4.98 2.34 -38.76
N PRO A 331 -5.53 3.56 -38.65
CA PRO A 331 -4.74 4.76 -38.41
C PRO A 331 -3.85 4.62 -37.17
N ILE A 332 -2.59 5.10 -37.24
CA ILE A 332 -1.63 4.96 -36.14
C ILE A 332 -2.16 5.50 -34.79
N LEU A 333 -2.97 6.57 -34.81
CA LEU A 333 -3.62 7.11 -33.61
C LEU A 333 -4.64 6.16 -32.98
N TYR A 334 -5.27 5.28 -33.77
CA TYR A 334 -6.10 4.19 -33.25
C TYR A 334 -5.24 3.01 -32.76
N ARG A 335 -4.17 2.64 -33.47
CA ARG A 335 -3.21 1.61 -33.00
C ARG A 335 -2.64 2.02 -31.63
N LEU A 336 -2.23 3.28 -31.49
CA LEU A 336 -1.84 3.92 -30.22
C LEU A 336 -2.98 3.85 -29.19
N PHE A 337 -4.17 4.38 -29.46
CA PHE A 337 -5.29 4.35 -28.51
C PHE A 337 -5.59 2.92 -28.01
N SER A 338 -5.70 1.96 -28.91
CA SER A 338 -6.04 0.56 -28.58
C SER A 338 -4.92 -0.15 -27.81
N ASN A 339 -3.64 0.10 -28.13
CA ASN A 339 -2.49 -0.37 -27.35
C ASN A 339 -2.48 0.22 -25.93
N LEU A 340 -2.74 1.52 -25.78
CA LEU A 340 -2.78 2.21 -24.47
C LEU A 340 -4.03 1.82 -23.66
N TYR A 341 -5.16 1.55 -24.31
CA TYR A 341 -6.40 1.05 -23.69
C TYR A 341 -6.23 -0.41 -23.21
N LEU A 342 -5.53 -1.24 -23.98
CA LEU A 342 -5.10 -2.57 -23.53
C LEU A 342 -4.20 -2.45 -22.31
N ALA A 343 -3.15 -1.63 -22.35
CA ALA A 343 -2.26 -1.38 -21.22
C ALA A 343 -3.04 -0.94 -19.96
N GLY A 344 -3.90 0.06 -20.07
CA GLY A 344 -4.73 0.55 -18.96
C GLY A 344 -5.65 -0.51 -18.36
N THR A 345 -6.04 -1.51 -19.16
CA THR A 345 -6.86 -2.66 -18.75
C THR A 345 -6.06 -3.77 -18.06
N ILE A 346 -4.79 -4.00 -18.43
CA ILE A 346 -3.98 -5.13 -17.93
C ILE A 346 -2.93 -4.77 -16.87
N ILE A 347 -2.65 -3.48 -16.62
CA ILE A 347 -1.71 -3.08 -15.57
C ILE A 347 -2.39 -3.17 -14.20
N PHE A 348 -1.84 -3.98 -13.31
CA PHE A 348 -2.20 -4.06 -11.89
C PHE A 348 -0.96 -3.74 -11.03
N GLY A 349 -1.16 -3.20 -9.82
CA GLY A 349 -0.07 -2.96 -8.86
C GLY A 349 0.89 -1.83 -9.23
N GLY A 350 0.50 -0.58 -8.95
CA GLY A 350 1.43 0.57 -8.94
C GLY A 350 2.02 1.00 -10.29
N GLY A 351 3.17 1.69 -10.21
CA GLY A 351 3.84 2.33 -11.35
C GLY A 351 4.73 1.38 -12.17
N PRO A 352 5.70 0.65 -11.58
CA PRO A 352 6.73 -0.06 -12.34
C PRO A 352 6.28 -1.20 -13.27
N VAL A 353 5.00 -1.58 -13.22
CA VAL A 353 4.38 -2.51 -14.18
C VAL A 353 4.01 -1.82 -15.50
N VAL A 354 3.83 -0.49 -15.51
CA VAL A 354 3.54 0.30 -16.73
C VAL A 354 4.73 0.30 -17.69
N ILE A 355 5.96 0.29 -17.17
CA ILE A 355 7.17 0.62 -17.95
C ILE A 355 7.46 -0.46 -19.02
N PRO A 356 7.54 -1.77 -18.70
CA PRO A 356 7.83 -2.77 -19.72
C PRO A 356 6.73 -2.85 -20.79
N LEU A 357 5.46 -2.67 -20.39
CA LEU A 357 4.32 -2.65 -21.29
C LEU A 357 4.30 -1.45 -22.24
N LEU A 358 4.61 -0.25 -21.74
CA LEU A 358 4.71 0.93 -22.60
C LEU A 358 5.94 0.86 -23.53
N ARG A 359 6.99 0.13 -23.16
CA ARG A 359 8.11 -0.17 -24.07
C ARG A 359 7.65 -1.11 -25.18
N GLU A 360 7.00 -2.21 -24.82
CA GLU A 360 6.46 -3.18 -25.80
C GLU A 360 5.50 -2.52 -26.80
N TYR A 361 4.49 -1.81 -26.29
CA TYR A 361 3.39 -1.29 -27.09
C TYR A 361 3.67 0.02 -27.85
N VAL A 362 4.89 0.55 -27.80
CA VAL A 362 5.29 1.81 -28.47
C VAL A 362 6.70 1.74 -29.07
N VAL A 363 7.68 1.18 -28.34
CA VAL A 363 9.08 1.07 -28.80
C VAL A 363 9.29 -0.17 -29.67
N ALA A 364 8.71 -1.32 -29.34
CA ALA A 364 8.80 -2.51 -30.21
C ALA A 364 7.94 -2.36 -31.49
N GLU A 365 6.89 -1.53 -31.45
CA GLU A 365 6.13 -1.07 -32.63
C GLU A 365 6.90 -0.01 -33.47
N GLY A 366 8.08 0.42 -33.03
CA GLY A 366 8.95 1.37 -33.75
C GLY A 366 8.51 2.84 -33.70
N TRP A 367 7.50 3.20 -32.91
CA TRP A 367 6.93 4.56 -32.91
C TRP A 367 7.76 5.57 -32.10
N VAL A 368 8.52 5.10 -31.11
CA VAL A 368 9.38 5.92 -30.22
C VAL A 368 10.71 5.19 -30.04
N SER A 369 11.83 5.91 -30.06
CA SER A 369 13.15 5.28 -29.91
C SER A 369 13.39 4.80 -28.46
N PRO A 370 14.23 3.76 -28.24
CA PRO A 370 14.63 3.33 -26.89
C PRO A 370 15.25 4.47 -26.06
N ARG A 371 15.97 5.39 -26.72
CA ARG A 371 16.57 6.58 -26.11
C ARG A 371 15.51 7.53 -25.55
N ASP A 372 14.55 7.93 -26.38
CA ASP A 372 13.52 8.90 -25.99
C ASP A 372 12.60 8.32 -24.91
N PHE A 373 12.35 7.01 -24.99
CA PHE A 373 11.67 6.26 -23.95
C PHE A 373 12.40 6.35 -22.61
N LEU A 374 13.72 6.15 -22.56
CA LEU A 374 14.52 6.27 -21.32
C LEU A 374 14.58 7.70 -20.79
N ILE A 375 14.73 8.71 -21.67
CA ILE A 375 14.73 10.13 -21.30
C ILE A 375 13.39 10.50 -20.66
N GLY A 376 12.29 10.21 -21.34
CA GLY A 376 10.94 10.48 -20.85
C GLY A 376 10.62 9.70 -19.58
N LEU A 377 11.12 8.47 -19.44
CA LEU A 377 10.95 7.63 -18.25
C LEU A 377 11.61 8.25 -17.01
N ALA A 378 12.88 8.66 -17.11
CA ALA A 378 13.63 9.21 -15.99
C ALA A 378 13.02 10.52 -15.48
N ILE A 379 12.59 11.38 -16.42
CA ILE A 379 11.87 12.62 -16.08
C ILE A 379 10.50 12.29 -15.49
N ALA A 380 9.77 11.28 -16.00
CA ALA A 380 8.48 10.85 -15.48
C ALA A 380 8.51 10.27 -14.05
N GLN A 381 9.64 9.70 -13.58
CA GLN A 381 9.79 9.32 -12.17
C GLN A 381 9.85 10.53 -11.24
N SER A 382 10.38 11.64 -11.75
CA SER A 382 10.63 12.90 -11.03
C SER A 382 9.55 13.95 -11.26
N PHE A 383 8.50 13.64 -12.02
CA PHE A 383 7.41 14.55 -12.34
C PHE A 383 6.29 14.44 -11.30
N PRO A 384 5.59 15.55 -10.95
CA PRO A 384 4.45 15.48 -10.04
C PRO A 384 3.20 14.86 -10.68
N GLY A 385 2.36 14.28 -9.84
CA GLY A 385 1.13 13.62 -10.25
C GLY A 385 1.38 12.18 -10.75
N PRO A 386 0.41 11.56 -11.43
CA PRO A 386 0.50 10.13 -11.76
C PRO A 386 1.50 9.84 -12.89
N ASN A 387 2.48 8.97 -12.62
CA ASN A 387 3.51 8.54 -13.59
C ASN A 387 2.94 7.93 -14.89
N PHE A 388 1.67 7.52 -14.89
CA PHE A 388 0.94 7.11 -16.09
C PHE A 388 0.81 8.24 -17.13
N ASN A 389 1.02 9.50 -16.73
CA ASN A 389 1.20 10.63 -17.64
C ASN A 389 2.39 10.45 -18.61
N PHE A 390 3.32 9.51 -18.36
CA PHE A 390 4.32 9.09 -19.34
C PHE A 390 3.70 8.55 -20.64
N ALA A 391 2.49 7.97 -20.60
CA ALA A 391 1.74 7.63 -21.82
C ALA A 391 1.44 8.86 -22.70
N VAL A 392 1.23 10.04 -22.09
CA VAL A 392 0.96 11.29 -22.80
C VAL A 392 2.20 11.76 -23.58
N PHE A 393 3.38 11.61 -22.97
CA PHE A 393 4.66 11.83 -23.63
C PHE A 393 4.85 10.89 -24.83
N LEU A 394 4.64 9.58 -24.63
CA LEU A 394 4.78 8.58 -25.69
C LEU A 394 3.76 8.77 -26.82
N GLY A 395 2.52 9.14 -26.50
CA GLY A 395 1.48 9.42 -27.48
C GLY A 395 1.75 10.69 -28.29
N GLY A 396 2.24 11.75 -27.63
CA GLY A 396 2.69 12.98 -28.29
C GLY A 396 3.82 12.70 -29.28
N LEU A 397 4.86 11.99 -28.84
CA LEU A 397 6.02 11.65 -29.65
C LEU A 397 5.69 10.67 -30.79
N THR A 398 4.82 9.67 -30.55
CA THR A 398 4.28 8.77 -31.59
C THR A 398 3.58 9.56 -32.69
N ALA A 399 2.77 10.56 -32.33
CA ALA A 399 2.06 11.37 -33.32
C ALA A 399 3.01 12.30 -34.10
N ILE A 400 4.00 12.90 -33.43
CA ILE A 400 5.04 13.73 -34.07
C ILE A 400 5.81 12.90 -35.10
N ASN A 401 6.33 11.74 -34.69
CA ASN A 401 7.12 10.85 -35.55
C ASN A 401 6.33 10.32 -36.76
N ALA A 402 5.00 10.30 -36.69
CA ALA A 402 4.10 9.90 -37.77
C ALA A 402 3.48 11.08 -38.56
N GLY A 403 3.96 12.32 -38.37
CA GLY A 403 3.48 13.50 -39.08
C GLY A 403 2.02 13.88 -38.76
N ARG A 404 1.56 13.60 -37.53
CA ARG A 404 0.20 13.87 -37.03
C ARG A 404 0.21 14.87 -35.88
N SER A 405 -0.98 15.35 -35.51
CA SER A 405 -1.13 16.27 -34.37
C SER A 405 -0.63 15.63 -33.07
N SER A 406 0.45 16.20 -32.52
CA SER A 406 1.05 15.84 -31.23
C SER A 406 0.01 15.85 -30.11
N ILE A 407 -0.86 16.87 -30.08
CA ILE A 407 -1.96 17.01 -29.12
C ILE A 407 -2.96 15.86 -29.28
N GLY A 408 -3.28 15.45 -30.52
CA GLY A 408 -4.16 14.33 -30.79
C GLY A 408 -3.62 13.01 -30.24
N GLY A 409 -2.33 12.71 -30.45
CA GLY A 409 -1.67 11.53 -29.89
C GLY A 409 -1.60 11.56 -28.35
N ALA A 410 -1.26 12.71 -27.78
CA ALA A 410 -1.20 12.93 -26.34
C ALA A 410 -2.57 12.71 -25.66
N LEU A 411 -3.65 13.29 -26.21
CA LEU A 411 -5.02 13.11 -25.71
C LEU A 411 -5.51 11.66 -25.84
N LEU A 412 -5.25 11.00 -26.97
CA LEU A 412 -5.67 9.60 -27.17
C LEU A 412 -4.90 8.64 -26.25
N ALA A 413 -3.61 8.86 -26.01
CA ALA A 413 -2.84 8.06 -25.06
C ALA A 413 -3.29 8.30 -23.60
N TYR A 414 -3.62 9.54 -23.23
CA TYR A 414 -4.21 9.88 -21.94
C TYR A 414 -5.56 9.16 -21.71
N LEU A 415 -6.48 9.26 -22.68
CA LEU A 415 -7.78 8.59 -22.61
C LEU A 415 -7.63 7.07 -22.61
N GLY A 416 -6.74 6.51 -23.42
CA GLY A 416 -6.44 5.08 -23.45
C GLY A 416 -5.95 4.55 -22.10
N ILE A 417 -4.91 5.16 -21.51
CA ILE A 417 -4.27 4.63 -20.31
C ILE A 417 -5.11 4.80 -19.02
N PHE A 418 -5.90 5.87 -18.92
CA PHE A 418 -6.68 6.17 -17.71
C PHE A 418 -8.09 5.57 -17.74
N THR A 419 -8.84 5.68 -18.84
CA THR A 419 -10.27 5.32 -18.88
C THR A 419 -10.60 3.92 -18.34
N PRO A 420 -9.88 2.83 -18.70
CA PRO A 420 -10.19 1.49 -18.18
C PRO A 420 -10.22 1.42 -16.65
N GLY A 421 -9.16 1.90 -15.99
CA GLY A 421 -9.07 1.89 -14.54
C GLY A 421 -10.09 2.82 -13.86
N MET A 422 -10.41 3.96 -14.47
CA MET A 422 -11.41 4.89 -13.93
C MET A 422 -12.83 4.32 -14.02
N VAL A 423 -13.19 3.71 -15.14
CA VAL A 423 -14.51 3.09 -15.34
C VAL A 423 -14.67 1.85 -14.45
N LEU A 424 -13.64 0.99 -14.39
CA LEU A 424 -13.64 -0.21 -13.54
C LEU A 424 -13.74 0.13 -12.05
N VAL A 425 -13.02 1.13 -11.54
CA VAL A 425 -13.14 1.51 -10.13
C VAL A 425 -14.48 2.16 -9.84
N HIS A 426 -14.98 3.04 -10.71
CA HIS A 426 -16.29 3.65 -10.52
C HIS A 426 -17.40 2.60 -10.45
N GLY A 427 -17.47 1.68 -11.43
CA GLY A 427 -18.42 0.57 -11.42
C GLY A 427 -18.28 -0.31 -10.18
N THR A 428 -17.04 -0.61 -9.76
CA THR A 428 -16.77 -1.42 -8.58
C THR A 428 -17.23 -0.77 -7.28
N MET A 429 -17.20 0.57 -7.15
CA MET A 429 -17.64 1.27 -5.93
C MET A 429 -19.14 1.04 -5.61
N GLY A 430 -19.99 0.83 -6.61
CA GLY A 430 -21.41 0.50 -6.42
C GLY A 430 -21.63 -0.94 -5.98
N VAL A 431 -20.79 -1.85 -6.48
CA VAL A 431 -20.73 -3.25 -6.04
C VAL A 431 -20.13 -3.35 -4.63
N TRP A 432 -19.17 -2.48 -4.29
CA TRP A 432 -18.50 -2.42 -2.99
C TRP A 432 -19.46 -2.14 -1.83
N GLY A 433 -20.37 -1.18 -2.01
CA GLY A 433 -21.37 -0.82 -0.99
C GLY A 433 -22.21 -1.99 -0.49
N ALA A 434 -22.50 -2.97 -1.36
CA ALA A 434 -23.28 -4.16 -1.02
C ALA A 434 -22.44 -5.32 -0.43
N LEU A 435 -21.13 -5.31 -0.63
CA LEU A 435 -20.22 -6.41 -0.25
C LEU A 435 -19.40 -6.13 1.01
N ARG A 436 -18.96 -4.89 1.24
CA ARG A 436 -17.99 -4.52 2.29
C ARG A 436 -18.40 -4.85 3.74
N SER A 437 -19.70 -5.04 3.98
CA SER A 437 -20.22 -5.45 5.28
C SER A 437 -19.93 -6.92 5.62
N ARG A 438 -19.78 -7.79 4.60
CA ARG A 438 -19.63 -9.24 4.77
C ARG A 438 -18.27 -9.58 5.40
N PRO A 439 -18.17 -10.42 6.45
CA PRO A 439 -16.90 -10.62 7.15
C PRO A 439 -15.82 -11.30 6.28
N TRP A 440 -16.20 -12.17 5.34
CA TRP A 440 -15.25 -12.76 4.38
C TRP A 440 -14.64 -11.72 3.43
N VAL A 441 -15.38 -10.66 3.08
CA VAL A 441 -14.83 -9.56 2.26
C VAL A 441 -13.77 -8.81 3.06
N LYS A 442 -14.00 -8.56 4.35
CA LYS A 442 -13.01 -7.92 5.25
C LYS A 442 -11.74 -8.78 5.40
N ALA A 443 -11.88 -10.09 5.57
CA ALA A 443 -10.75 -11.02 5.60
C ALA A 443 -9.99 -11.02 4.26
N ALA A 444 -10.69 -11.09 3.13
CA ALA A 444 -10.07 -11.02 1.80
C ALA A 444 -9.30 -9.72 1.59
N VAL A 445 -9.90 -8.57 1.94
CA VAL A 445 -9.25 -7.24 1.90
C VAL A 445 -7.95 -7.23 2.69
N ARG A 446 -7.93 -7.77 3.92
CA ARG A 446 -6.72 -7.83 4.75
C ARG A 446 -5.57 -8.58 4.05
N GLY A 447 -5.88 -9.70 3.39
CA GLY A 447 -4.90 -10.46 2.61
C GLY A 447 -4.44 -9.75 1.33
N VAL A 448 -5.39 -9.17 0.57
CA VAL A 448 -5.13 -8.37 -0.63
C VAL A 448 -4.25 -7.15 -0.32
N ASN A 449 -4.49 -6.47 0.79
CA ASN A 449 -3.72 -5.32 1.26
C ASN A 449 -2.26 -5.70 1.53
N ALA A 450 -2.04 -6.76 2.32
CA ALA A 450 -0.71 -7.28 2.63
C ALA A 450 0.06 -7.66 1.34
N ALA A 451 -0.59 -8.30 0.37
CA ALA A 451 0.03 -8.60 -0.92
C ALA A 451 0.34 -7.34 -1.75
N ALA A 452 -0.58 -6.37 -1.78
CA ALA A 452 -0.37 -5.11 -2.50
C ALA A 452 0.82 -4.32 -1.95
N VAL A 453 1.04 -4.34 -0.62
CA VAL A 453 2.20 -3.69 0.02
C VAL A 453 3.49 -4.47 -0.21
N GLY A 454 3.47 -5.81 -0.20
CA GLY A 454 4.63 -6.62 -0.58
C GLY A 454 5.11 -6.34 -2.02
N LEU A 455 4.17 -6.19 -2.95
CA LEU A 455 4.48 -5.80 -4.34
C LEU A 455 5.09 -4.38 -4.47
N ILE A 456 5.05 -3.53 -3.44
CA ILE A 456 5.79 -2.25 -3.44
C ILE A 456 7.30 -2.50 -3.32
N TYR A 457 7.75 -3.52 -2.57
CA TYR A 457 9.16 -3.90 -2.54
C TYR A 457 9.63 -4.47 -3.88
N THR A 458 8.77 -5.24 -4.55
CA THR A 458 9.00 -5.63 -5.96
C THR A 458 9.14 -4.41 -6.88
N ALA A 459 8.33 -3.37 -6.66
CA ALA A 459 8.42 -2.10 -7.40
C ALA A 459 9.75 -1.37 -7.13
N VAL A 460 10.23 -1.28 -5.88
CA VAL A 460 11.55 -0.75 -5.52
C VAL A 460 12.66 -1.50 -6.27
N TYR A 461 12.67 -2.83 -6.19
CA TYR A 461 13.67 -3.67 -6.86
C TYR A 461 13.68 -3.47 -8.39
N ARG A 462 12.51 -3.39 -9.02
CA ARG A 462 12.42 -3.21 -10.48
C ARG A 462 12.90 -1.84 -10.96
N ILE A 463 12.63 -0.75 -10.23
CA ILE A 463 13.19 0.56 -10.59
C ILE A 463 14.71 0.56 -10.33
N TRP A 464 15.16 -0.03 -9.22
CA TRP A 464 16.59 -0.15 -8.91
C TRP A 464 17.39 -0.80 -10.05
N GLN A 465 16.87 -1.86 -10.68
CA GLN A 465 17.54 -2.57 -11.78
C GLN A 465 17.70 -1.77 -13.09
N VAL A 466 16.99 -0.64 -13.24
CA VAL A 466 17.04 0.20 -14.47
C VAL A 466 17.31 1.68 -14.20
N GLY A 467 17.61 2.05 -12.95
CA GLY A 467 17.67 3.44 -12.51
C GLY A 467 18.92 4.21 -12.97
N TYR A 468 20.03 3.51 -13.21
CA TYR A 468 21.26 4.11 -13.72
C TYR A 468 21.17 4.21 -15.25
N ILE A 469 21.36 5.40 -15.81
CA ILE A 469 21.30 5.70 -17.25
C ILE A 469 22.56 6.44 -17.66
N ASP A 470 23.20 5.96 -18.73
CA ASP A 470 24.50 6.42 -19.22
C ASP A 470 24.56 6.24 -20.76
N GLU A 471 25.46 6.97 -21.43
CA GLU A 471 25.55 7.08 -22.89
C GLU A 471 25.71 5.72 -23.59
N GLY A 472 26.38 4.76 -22.95
CA GLY A 472 26.65 3.44 -23.51
C GLY A 472 25.48 2.44 -23.49
N PHE A 473 24.36 2.72 -22.80
CA PHE A 473 23.39 1.67 -22.44
C PHE A 473 21.92 2.00 -22.78
N GLN A 474 21.38 1.36 -23.83
CA GLN A 474 19.98 1.53 -24.29
C GLN A 474 18.90 0.84 -23.41
N SER A 475 19.27 0.29 -22.25
CA SER A 475 18.37 -0.45 -21.35
C SER A 475 18.26 0.12 -19.94
N GLY A 476 19.14 1.06 -19.57
CA GLY A 476 19.46 1.33 -18.17
C GLY A 476 20.27 0.18 -17.52
N ARG A 477 20.77 0.43 -16.31
CA ARG A 477 21.54 -0.50 -15.47
C ARG A 477 21.09 -0.42 -14.00
N SER A 478 21.58 -1.35 -13.19
CA SER A 478 21.29 -1.37 -11.76
C SER A 478 21.97 -0.21 -11.04
N LEU A 479 21.26 0.43 -10.09
CA LEU A 479 21.83 1.43 -9.17
C LEU A 479 22.89 0.85 -8.23
N GLY A 480 23.06 -0.47 -8.18
CA GLY A 480 24.11 -1.14 -7.42
C GLY A 480 25.44 -1.25 -8.17
N ASP A 481 25.48 -0.90 -9.46
CA ASP A 481 26.66 -1.03 -10.32
C ASP A 481 27.70 0.08 -10.06
N ASP A 482 27.28 1.20 -9.44
CA ASP A 482 28.15 2.24 -8.90
C ASP A 482 27.67 2.62 -7.49
N ALA A 483 28.57 2.49 -6.51
CA ALA A 483 28.31 2.81 -5.10
C ALA A 483 27.83 4.26 -4.89
N TRP A 484 28.12 5.20 -5.80
CA TRP A 484 27.59 6.55 -5.74
C TRP A 484 26.05 6.58 -5.77
N TRP A 485 25.41 5.80 -6.65
CA TRP A 485 23.95 5.76 -6.75
C TRP A 485 23.31 5.09 -5.54
N VAL A 486 24.00 4.10 -4.94
CA VAL A 486 23.63 3.52 -3.64
C VAL A 486 23.62 4.60 -2.55
N VAL A 487 24.64 5.45 -2.49
CA VAL A 487 24.71 6.58 -1.54
C VAL A 487 23.57 7.58 -1.78
N VAL A 488 23.33 8.03 -3.01
CA VAL A 488 22.20 8.94 -3.34
C VAL A 488 20.86 8.35 -2.89
N THR A 489 20.65 7.06 -3.15
CA THR A 489 19.43 6.33 -2.76
C THR A 489 19.27 6.27 -1.24
N ALA A 490 20.35 5.98 -0.51
CA ALA A 490 20.37 5.96 0.95
C ALA A 490 20.17 7.35 1.57
N THR A 491 20.80 8.39 1.03
CA THR A 491 20.62 9.79 1.46
C THR A 491 19.16 10.23 1.32
N ALA A 492 18.49 9.88 0.22
CA ALA A 492 17.08 10.19 0.03
C ALA A 492 16.17 9.44 1.02
N PHE A 493 16.40 8.14 1.25
CA PHE A 493 15.67 7.34 2.24
C PHE A 493 15.84 7.90 3.67
N VAL A 494 17.08 8.10 4.11
CA VAL A 494 17.41 8.59 5.46
C VAL A 494 16.92 10.02 5.67
N GLY A 495 17.12 10.88 4.67
CA GLY A 495 16.63 12.26 4.64
C GLY A 495 15.13 12.34 4.83
N GLY A 496 14.35 11.53 4.10
CA GLY A 496 12.91 11.46 4.28
C GLY A 496 12.49 10.84 5.62
N ARG A 497 13.15 9.76 6.06
CA ARG A 497 12.73 8.97 7.23
C ARG A 497 13.03 9.61 8.58
N TYR A 498 14.13 10.34 8.69
CA TYR A 498 14.65 10.86 9.96
C TYR A 498 14.79 12.38 9.98
N TYR A 499 15.06 13.03 8.85
CA TYR A 499 15.21 14.49 8.74
C TYR A 499 13.96 15.18 8.16
N GLY A 500 12.92 14.42 7.82
CA GLY A 500 11.65 14.96 7.30
C GLY A 500 11.75 15.61 5.92
N ILE A 501 12.82 15.37 5.16
CA ILE A 501 13.02 15.96 3.84
C ILE A 501 11.90 15.50 2.89
N ALA A 502 11.10 16.45 2.42
CA ALA A 502 10.00 16.13 1.50
C ALA A 502 10.53 15.61 0.16
N ALA A 503 9.79 14.68 -0.45
CA ALA A 503 10.14 14.02 -1.71
C ALA A 503 10.70 14.94 -2.82
N PRO A 504 10.15 16.15 -3.10
CA PRO A 504 10.69 17.01 -4.15
C PRO A 504 12.13 17.46 -3.86
N PHE A 505 12.43 17.81 -2.61
CA PHE A 505 13.77 18.26 -2.21
C PHE A 505 14.78 17.11 -2.18
N ALA A 506 14.36 15.90 -1.79
CA ALA A 506 15.22 14.71 -1.87
C ALA A 506 15.55 14.35 -3.33
N ILE A 507 14.58 14.45 -4.23
CA ILE A 507 14.76 14.21 -5.67
C ILE A 507 15.68 15.27 -6.29
N LEU A 508 15.47 16.56 -5.98
CA LEU A 508 16.36 17.65 -6.42
C LEU A 508 17.78 17.52 -5.86
N LEU A 509 17.94 17.09 -4.61
CA LEU A 509 19.26 16.78 -4.02
C LEU A 509 19.94 15.64 -4.79
N GLY A 510 19.19 14.60 -5.18
CA GLY A 510 19.66 13.55 -6.07
C GLY A 510 20.16 14.07 -7.42
N ALA A 511 19.42 14.97 -8.06
CA ALA A 511 19.85 15.63 -9.30
C ALA A 511 21.19 16.37 -9.14
N VAL A 512 21.34 17.13 -8.06
CA VAL A 512 22.58 17.85 -7.73
C VAL A 512 23.73 16.88 -7.46
N MET A 513 23.50 15.79 -6.71
CA MET A 513 24.49 14.74 -6.50
C MET A 513 24.89 14.03 -7.83
N GLY A 514 23.97 13.92 -8.78
CA GLY A 514 24.26 13.47 -10.15
C GLY A 514 25.21 14.43 -10.88
N LEU A 515 24.93 15.74 -10.85
CA LEU A 515 25.82 16.75 -11.45
C LEU A 515 27.20 16.83 -10.75
N VAL A 516 27.27 16.64 -9.44
CA VAL A 516 28.53 16.55 -8.69
C VAL A 516 29.34 15.32 -9.12
N ARG A 517 28.70 14.16 -9.30
CA ARG A 517 29.37 12.95 -9.84
C ARG A 517 29.93 13.19 -11.24
N TYR A 518 29.17 13.87 -12.10
CA TYR A 518 29.65 14.29 -13.42
C TYR A 518 30.89 15.18 -13.33
N GLY A 519 30.85 16.26 -12.56
CA GLY A 519 32.00 17.16 -12.39
C GLY A 519 33.26 16.49 -11.81
N VAL A 520 33.09 15.53 -10.89
CA VAL A 520 34.20 14.77 -10.29
C VAL A 520 34.79 13.71 -11.23
N VAL A 521 33.99 13.15 -12.16
CA VAL A 521 34.45 12.15 -13.14
C VAL A 521 35.04 12.84 -14.37
N SER A 522 34.35 13.82 -14.95
CA SER A 522 34.82 14.56 -16.14
C SER A 522 35.90 15.61 -15.83
N GLY A 523 36.30 15.75 -14.56
CA GLY A 523 37.55 16.42 -14.16
C GLY A 523 38.75 15.47 -14.09
N ARG A 524 38.65 14.26 -14.65
CA ARG A 524 39.70 13.23 -14.73
C ARG A 524 39.92 12.67 -16.14
N GLU A 525 39.16 13.17 -17.12
CA GLU A 525 39.36 12.98 -18.56
C GLU A 525 39.93 14.28 -19.16
#